data_AF-A0A151RL93-F1
#
_entry.id   AF-A0A151RL93-F1
#
_cell.length_a   1.000
_cell.length_b   1.000
_cell.length_c   1.000
_cell.angle_alpha   90.00
_cell.angle_beta   90.00
_cell.angle_gamma   90.00
#
_symmetry.space_group_name_H-M   'P 1'
#
loop_
_entity.id
_entity.type
_entity.pdbx_description
1 polymer ?
#
loop_
_entity_poly.entity_id
_entity_poly.type
_entity_poly.pdbx_seq_one_letter_code
_entity_poly.pdbx_strand_id
1 'polypeptide(L)'
;DDILIYSRTPEEHGEHLRLVLGILEVKQLYATLSICEFWLEKVKFLGHVISAEGIAVDPAKVESVLQWECPRTVTDVWSFVGLAGYYRRFIEGFSKIVAPLT
;
A
#
# COMPACT_ATOMS: atom_id res chain seq x y z
N ASP A 1 -1.89 5.90 -11.12
CA ASP A 1 -3.22 5.52 -11.62
C ASP A 1 -4.24 5.40 -10.50
N ASP A 2 -3.86 4.91 -9.32
CA ASP A 2 -4.79 4.79 -8.19
C ASP A 2 -4.91 6.10 -7.39
N ILE A 3 -6.14 6.42 -6.97
CA ILE A 3 -6.46 7.58 -6.13
C ILE A 3 -7.08 7.07 -4.83
N LEU A 4 -6.53 7.51 -3.70
CA LEU A 4 -7.11 7.26 -2.39
C LEU A 4 -7.72 8.55 -1.84
N ILE A 5 -8.99 8.48 -1.46
CA ILE A 5 -9.71 9.57 -0.79
C ILE A 5 -10.00 9.10 0.63
N TYR A 6 -9.60 9.86 1.64
CA TYR A 6 -9.90 9.58 3.04
C TYR A 6 -10.40 10.85 3.73
N SER A 7 -11.26 10.68 4.73
CA SER A 7 -11.94 11.80 5.42
C SER A 7 -12.30 11.38 6.83
N ARG A 8 -12.57 12.33 7.73
CA ARG A 8 -12.84 11.99 9.14
C ARG A 8 -14.29 11.62 9.37
N THR A 9 -15.21 12.23 8.64
CA THR A 9 -16.65 11.93 8.74
C THR A 9 -17.23 11.56 7.38
N PRO A 10 -18.36 10.84 7.35
CA PRO A 10 -19.05 10.51 6.11
C PRO A 10 -19.48 11.75 5.30
N GLU A 11 -19.86 12.83 5.98
CA GLU A 11 -20.27 14.08 5.34
C GLU A 11 -19.09 14.74 4.62
N GLU A 12 -17.94 14.85 5.29
CA GLU A 12 -16.69 15.32 4.67
C GLU A 12 -16.29 14.43 3.49
N HIS A 13 -16.47 13.11 3.63
CA HIS A 13 -16.12 12.15 2.58
C HIS A 13 -16.97 12.36 1.32
N GLY A 14 -18.26 12.62 1.48
CA GLY A 14 -19.15 12.95 0.37
C GLY A 14 -18.71 14.20 -0.38
N GLU A 15 -18.30 15.25 0.35
CA GLU A 15 -17.78 16.49 -0.25
C GLU A 15 -16.46 16.26 -1.00
N HIS A 16 -15.51 15.55 -0.38
CA HIS A 16 -14.23 15.25 -1.04
C HIS A 16 -14.42 14.39 -2.29
N LEU A 17 -15.31 13.40 -2.25
CA LEU A 17 -15.61 12.56 -3.39
C LEU A 17 -16.21 13.38 -4.54
N ARG A 18 -17.14 14.29 -4.25
CA ARG A 18 -17.70 15.21 -5.26
C ARG A 18 -16.62 16.08 -5.89
N LEU A 19 -15.71 16.64 -5.08
CA LEU A 19 -14.63 17.51 -5.56
C LEU A 19 -13.66 16.74 -6.46
N VAL A 20 -13.21 15.55 -6.04
CA VAL A 20 -12.26 14.74 -6.80
C VAL A 20 -12.88 14.27 -8.12
N LEU A 21 -14.10 13.75 -8.08
CA LEU A 21 -14.80 13.31 -9.29
C LEU A 21 -15.04 14.48 -10.27
N GLY A 22 -15.38 15.67 -9.77
CA GLY A 22 -15.53 16.86 -10.60
C GLY A 22 -14.21 17.30 -11.26
N ILE A 23 -13.08 17.18 -10.56
CA ILE A 23 -11.76 17.44 -11.16
C ILE A 23 -11.45 16.41 -12.24
N LEU A 24 -11.73 15.13 -12.00
CA LEU A 24 -11.50 14.06 -12.98
C LEU A 24 -12.32 14.30 -14.26
N GLU A 25 -13.57 14.71 -14.13
CA GLU A 25 -14.44 15.07 -15.24
C GLU A 25 -13.86 16.24 -16.08
N VAL A 26 -13.47 17.34 -15.42
CA VAL A 26 -12.86 18.51 -16.09
C VAL A 26 -11.57 18.14 -16.80
N LYS A 27 -10.79 17.20 -16.24
CA LYS A 27 -9.54 16.72 -16.81
C LYS A 27 -9.72 15.59 -17.84
N GLN A 28 -10.96 15.15 -18.09
CA GLN A 28 -11.28 14.03 -18.98
C GLN A 28 -10.53 12.74 -18.58
N LEU A 29 -10.40 12.52 -17.28
CA LEU A 29 -9.85 11.31 -16.69
C LEU A 29 -11.01 10.44 -16.19
N TYR A 30 -11.01 9.17 -16.58
CA TYR A 30 -12.09 8.25 -16.29
C TYR A 30 -11.58 7.11 -15.42
N ALA A 31 -12.25 6.90 -14.28
CA ALA A 31 -12.02 5.74 -13.44
C ALA A 31 -12.94 4.59 -13.88
N THR A 32 -12.42 3.37 -13.88
CA THR A 32 -13.23 2.18 -14.16
C THR A 32 -14.05 1.82 -12.93
N LEU A 33 -15.37 2.00 -12.99
CA LEU A 33 -16.26 1.82 -11.84
C LEU A 33 -16.16 0.43 -11.19
N SER A 34 -15.88 -0.62 -11.96
CA SER A 34 -15.79 -2.00 -11.46
C SER A 34 -14.58 -2.27 -10.56
N ILE A 35 -13.58 -1.38 -10.54
CA ILE A 35 -12.41 -1.46 -9.65
C ILE A 35 -12.43 -0.38 -8.57
N CYS A 36 -13.42 0.53 -8.61
CA CYS A 36 -13.55 1.57 -7.59
C CYS A 36 -14.25 1.01 -6.35
N GLU A 37 -13.64 1.23 -5.20
CA GLU A 37 -14.19 0.90 -3.90
C GLU A 37 -14.56 2.20 -3.17
N PHE A 38 -15.75 2.26 -2.58
CA PHE A 38 -16.27 3.46 -1.92
C PHE A 38 -16.75 3.15 -0.50
N TRP A 39 -16.68 4.16 0.38
CA TRP A 39 -17.23 4.10 1.74
C TRP A 39 -16.70 2.94 2.59
N LEU A 40 -15.41 2.62 2.44
CA LEU A 40 -14.75 1.58 3.22
C LEU A 40 -14.03 2.17 4.44
N GLU A 41 -14.17 1.50 5.58
CA GLU A 41 -13.39 1.82 6.79
C GLU A 41 -11.94 1.34 6.69
N LYS A 42 -11.69 0.35 5.84
CA LYS A 42 -10.39 -0.27 5.61
C LYS A 42 -10.21 -0.61 4.14
N VAL A 43 -9.11 -0.16 3.54
CA VAL A 43 -8.83 -0.34 2.11
C VAL A 43 -7.39 -0.79 1.87
N LYS A 44 -7.19 -1.59 0.82
CA LYS A 44 -5.85 -1.96 0.35
C LYS A 44 -5.37 -0.94 -0.67
N PHE A 45 -4.22 -0.33 -0.43
CA PHE A 45 -3.66 0.68 -1.31
C PHE A 45 -2.14 0.56 -1.36
N LEU A 46 -1.57 0.40 -2.56
CA LEU A 46 -0.12 0.31 -2.82
C LEU A 46 0.64 -0.70 -1.91
N GLY A 47 0.07 -1.88 -1.69
CA GLY A 47 0.68 -2.93 -0.84
C GLY A 47 0.55 -2.69 0.66
N HIS A 48 -0.20 -1.67 1.06
CA HIS A 48 -0.55 -1.38 2.45
C HIS A 48 -2.04 -1.55 2.68
N VAL A 49 -2.40 -1.68 3.95
CA VAL A 49 -3.77 -1.60 4.40
C VAL A 49 -3.92 -0.34 5.23
N ILE A 50 -4.89 0.48 4.85
CA ILE A 50 -5.15 1.78 5.46
C ILE A 50 -6.47 1.68 6.20
N SER A 51 -6.48 2.04 7.47
CA SER A 51 -7.65 2.08 8.34
C SER A 51 -7.56 3.23 9.35
N ALA A 52 -8.56 3.36 10.21
CA ALA A 52 -8.58 4.37 11.28
C ALA A 52 -7.40 4.23 12.26
N GLU A 53 -6.88 3.02 12.45
CA GLU A 53 -5.73 2.74 13.32
C GLU A 53 -4.39 3.14 12.68
N GLY A 54 -4.39 3.45 11.38
CA GLY A 54 -3.22 3.90 10.63
C GLY A 54 -2.91 3.02 9.43
N ILE A 55 -1.61 2.89 9.13
CA ILE A 55 -1.11 2.17 7.95
C ILE A 55 -0.46 0.87 8.43
N ALA A 56 -0.92 -0.26 7.91
CA ALA A 56 -0.34 -1.57 8.12
C ALA A 56 0.19 -2.16 6.80
N VAL A 57 1.03 -3.18 6.89
CA VAL A 57 1.47 -3.97 5.72
C VAL A 57 0.33 -4.90 5.31
N ASP A 58 0.11 -5.08 4.00
CA ASP A 58 -0.83 -6.11 3.52
C ASP A 58 -0.40 -7.51 4.01
N PRO A 59 -1.26 -8.23 4.76
CA PRO A 59 -0.97 -9.60 5.18
C PRO A 59 -0.55 -10.52 4.03
N ALA A 60 -1.07 -10.31 2.82
CA ALA A 60 -0.66 -11.08 1.64
C ALA A 60 0.83 -10.87 1.28
N LYS A 61 1.36 -9.66 1.51
CA LYS A 61 2.77 -9.34 1.29
C LYS A 61 3.64 -9.91 2.41
N VAL A 62 3.16 -9.93 3.64
CA VAL A 62 3.82 -10.63 4.75
C VAL A 62 3.92 -12.13 4.45
N GLU A 63 2.82 -12.75 4.03
CA GLU A 63 2.79 -14.17 3.66
C GLU A 63 3.76 -14.48 2.51
N SER A 64 3.82 -13.62 1.49
CA SER A 64 4.77 -13.78 0.37
C SER A 64 6.23 -13.78 0.84
N VAL A 65 6.57 -13.01 1.88
CA VAL A 65 7.91 -12.98 2.47
C VAL A 65 8.16 -14.22 3.34
N LEU A 66 7.15 -14.69 4.08
CA LEU A 66 7.25 -15.90 4.91
C LEU A 66 7.42 -17.18 4.06
N GLN A 67 6.75 -17.23 2.91
CA GLN A 67 6.84 -18.35 1.96
C GLN A 67 8.05 -18.25 1.04
N TRP A 68 8.86 -17.19 1.15
CA TRP A 68 10.01 -16.99 0.28
C TRP A 68 11.07 -18.07 0.55
N GLU A 69 11.41 -18.85 -0.48
CA GLU A 69 12.42 -19.90 -0.36
C GLU A 69 13.80 -19.32 -0.05
N CYS A 70 14.61 -20.04 0.74
CA CYS A 70 15.94 -19.60 1.11
C CYS A 70 16.77 -19.20 -0.13
N PRO A 71 17.20 -17.92 -0.24
CA PRO A 71 17.97 -17.42 -1.37
C PRO A 71 19.25 -18.23 -1.59
N ARG A 72 19.54 -18.61 -2.84
CA ARG A 72 20.74 -19.41 -3.18
C ARG A 72 21.80 -18.62 -3.94
N THR A 73 21.44 -17.47 -4.50
CA THR A 73 22.34 -16.61 -5.25
C THR A 73 22.37 -15.20 -4.68
N VAL A 74 23.43 -14.45 -5.00
CA VAL A 74 23.56 -13.04 -4.61
C VAL A 74 22.37 -12.21 -5.14
N THR A 75 21.92 -12.50 -6.37
CA THR A 75 20.75 -11.84 -6.98
C THR A 75 19.47 -12.09 -6.19
N ASP A 76 19.27 -13.31 -5.69
CA ASP A 76 18.09 -13.65 -4.87
C ASP A 76 18.13 -12.91 -3.53
N VAL A 77 19.30 -12.82 -2.90
CA VAL A 77 19.50 -12.07 -1.65
C VAL A 77 19.16 -10.59 -1.86
N TRP A 78 19.67 -9.98 -2.93
CA TRP A 78 19.36 -8.57 -3.25
C TRP A 78 17.88 -8.35 -3.56
N SER A 79 17.24 -9.29 -4.26
CA SER A 79 15.81 -9.23 -4.55
C SER A 79 14.98 -9.29 -3.26
N PHE A 80 15.35 -10.18 -2.34
CA PHE A 80 14.72 -10.28 -1.01
C PHE A 80 14.91 -9.00 -0.19
N VAL A 81 16.15 -8.49 -0.10
CA VAL A 81 16.46 -7.26 0.64
C VAL A 81 15.72 -6.06 0.05
N GLY A 82 15.60 -5.99 -1.29
CA GLY A 82 14.82 -4.96 -1.97
C GLY A 82 13.34 -4.99 -1.58
N LEU A 83 12.72 -6.17 -1.61
CA LEU A 83 11.32 -6.35 -1.20
C LEU A 83 11.11 -6.02 0.28
N ALA A 84 11.95 -6.57 1.18
CA ALA A 84 11.86 -6.31 2.60
C ALA A 84 12.13 -4.83 2.93
N GLY A 85 13.00 -4.18 2.14
CA GLY A 85 13.33 -2.76 2.22
C GLY A 85 12.14 -1.85 1.95
N TYR A 86 11.19 -2.25 1.10
CA TYR A 86 9.94 -1.51 0.88
C TYR A 86 9.13 -1.38 2.18
N TYR A 87 9.17 -2.39 3.05
CA TYR A 87 8.47 -2.43 4.33
C TYR A 87 9.34 -2.07 5.55
N ARG A 88 10.56 -1.55 5.35
CA ARG A 88 11.53 -1.26 6.42
C ARG A 88 10.98 -0.43 7.58
N ARG A 89 10.00 0.44 7.34
CA ARG A 89 9.38 1.28 8.38
C ARG A 89 8.62 0.45 9.44
N PHE A 90 8.23 -0.76 9.09
CA PHE A 90 7.50 -1.69 9.95
C PHE A 90 8.41 -2.75 10.60
N ILE A 91 9.71 -2.74 10.28
CA ILE A 91 10.68 -3.72 10.78
C ILE A 91 11.68 -2.99 11.68
N GLU A 92 11.52 -3.17 13.00
CA GLU A 92 12.42 -2.56 13.97
C GLU A 92 13.86 -3.05 13.76
N GLY A 93 14.81 -2.11 13.67
CA GLY A 93 16.21 -2.44 13.48
C GLY A 93 16.54 -3.03 12.10
N PHE A 94 15.70 -2.83 11.08
CA PHE A 94 15.90 -3.36 9.72
C PHE A 94 17.35 -3.27 9.23
N SER A 95 17.97 -2.08 9.32
CA SER A 95 19.36 -1.86 8.88
C SER A 95 20.38 -2.78 9.56
N LYS A 96 20.18 -3.11 10.85
CA LYS A 96 21.07 -4.04 11.57
C LYS A 96 20.86 -5.49 11.13
N ILE A 97 19.61 -5.85 10.81
CA ILE A 97 19.24 -7.19 10.38
C ILE A 97 19.78 -7.49 8.97
N VAL A 98 19.72 -6.51 8.05
CA VAL A 98 20.17 -6.70 6.67
C VAL A 98 21.66 -6.40 6.45
N ALA A 99 22.35 -5.78 7.40
CA ALA A 99 23.78 -5.50 7.33
C ALA A 99 24.67 -6.70 6.92
N PRO A 100 24.47 -7.94 7.41
CA PRO A 100 25.26 -9.09 6.96
C PRO A 100 24.88 -9.60 5.56
N LEU A 101 23.82 -9.09 4.93
CA LEU A 101 23.31 -9.49 3.61
C LEU A 101 23.68 -8.51 2.48
N THR A 102 24.28 -7.37 2.85
CA THR A 102 24.76 -6.29 1.96
C THR A 102 26.26 -6.17 2.04
#